data_AF-A0A671NQ85-F1
#
_entry.id   AF-A0A671NQ85-F1
#
_cell.length_a   1.000
_cell.length_b   1.000
_cell.length_c   1.000
_cell.angle_alpha   90.00
_cell.angle_beta   90.00
_cell.angle_gamma   90.00
#
_symmetry.space_group_name_H-M   'P 1'
#
loop_
_entity.id
_entity.type
_entity.pdbx_description
1 polymer ?
#
loop_
_entity_poly.entity_id
_entity_poly.type
_entity_poly.pdbx_seq_one_letter_code
_entity_poly.pdbx_strand_id
1 'polypeptide(L)'
;ELVIIYNIIYAFIKTYDRGTTYNVFVGRKQLIAGMDKALVDMCVNERWMIKIPPQLAYGKDGYGDIIPPDSILHFDVLMLDIWNTEDKVQIKTYHKPESCVRTVQVSDYVRYHYNGTLLNGTLFDSSHTRLRTYDTYVGIGWLIAGMDQGLLGMCVGEKRIVTMPPFLGYGENGDGSDIPGQASLVFDVILLDLHNPKDEITVEVQSLPDHCPRKSEVGDFMRYHYNGSLLDGTFFDSSYSRNRTYDTYIGKGYVIAGMDQGLLGVCVGERRRIVIPPHLAYGEEGTGTKIPGSAVLVFDVHIIDFHNPSDIVEITSVKPEKCIYNAKRGDFVKYHYNATLMDGTYIGSTQTFGKTYDVVLGAGQVVIGMEQGLIGMCVGEKRRLVIPPHLGYGERGVDGEVPGSAVLVFDVVLVDLEEGLPEGYMFVWNSDVSPNLFSEMDKNKDAQVDTTEFSDYILQQVKEGKGRLAPGFDPQRIIQNMYDNQDRNKDGQITEDEFKLKADEAASHDEL
;
A
#
# COMPACT_ATOMS: atom_id res chain seq x y z
N GLU A 1 -52.07 -10.04 -19.45
CA GLU A 1 -52.82 -9.28 -20.49
C GLU A 1 -51.83 -8.62 -21.44
N LEU A 2 -52.04 -8.63 -22.76
CA LEU A 2 -51.04 -8.17 -23.75
C LEU A 2 -51.29 -6.71 -24.20
N VAL A 3 -50.29 -5.85 -24.02
CA VAL A 3 -50.27 -4.46 -24.49
C VAL A 3 -49.32 -4.34 -25.68
N ILE A 4 -49.76 -3.63 -26.70
CA ILE A 4 -49.03 -3.41 -27.94
C ILE A 4 -48.88 -1.91 -28.20
N ILE A 5 -47.66 -1.49 -28.54
CA ILE A 5 -47.34 -0.13 -28.94
C ILE A 5 -46.84 -0.15 -30.38
N TYR A 6 -47.45 0.68 -31.21
CA TYR A 6 -47.13 0.72 -32.63
C TYR A 6 -47.36 2.11 -33.20
N ASN A 7 -46.68 2.40 -34.31
CA ASN A 7 -47.00 3.56 -35.13
C ASN A 7 -47.98 3.13 -36.24
N ILE A 8 -49.08 3.89 -36.39
CA ILE A 8 -49.99 3.75 -37.53
C ILE A 8 -49.70 4.87 -38.53
N ILE A 9 -49.37 4.51 -39.77
CA ILE A 9 -49.43 5.45 -40.89
C ILE A 9 -50.76 5.20 -41.61
N TYR A 10 -51.72 6.11 -41.40
CA TYR A 10 -53.00 6.11 -42.11
C TYR A 10 -52.79 6.48 -43.58
N ALA A 11 -53.28 5.65 -44.49
CA ALA A 11 -53.46 6.00 -45.89
C ALA A 11 -54.95 6.16 -46.20
N PHE A 12 -55.58 7.25 -45.72
CA PHE A 12 -56.59 8.04 -46.47
C PHE A 12 -57.10 9.32 -45.76
N ILE A 13 -56.39 9.87 -44.77
CA ILE A 13 -56.54 11.28 -44.37
C ILE A 13 -55.15 11.89 -44.29
N LYS A 14 -54.94 13.03 -44.97
CA LYS A 14 -53.78 13.91 -44.80
C LYS A 14 -53.81 14.56 -43.41
N THR A 15 -53.54 13.79 -42.38
CA THR A 15 -53.04 14.30 -41.09
C THR A 15 -51.96 13.36 -40.64
N TYR A 16 -50.79 13.62 -41.21
CA TYR A 16 -49.52 13.29 -40.59
C TYR A 16 -49.54 13.93 -39.20
N ASP A 17 -49.75 13.15 -38.14
CA ASP A 17 -49.13 13.50 -36.87
C ASP A 17 -47.88 12.63 -36.74
N ARG A 18 -46.79 13.18 -37.27
CA ARG A 18 -45.45 12.61 -37.18
C ARG A 18 -45.09 12.57 -35.71
N GLY A 19 -45.16 11.39 -35.08
CA GLY A 19 -44.48 11.14 -33.81
C GLY A 19 -45.35 10.71 -32.63
N THR A 20 -46.65 10.44 -32.80
CA THR A 20 -47.48 9.89 -31.72
C THR A 20 -47.58 8.37 -31.84
N THR A 21 -47.19 7.67 -30.77
CA THR A 21 -47.35 6.22 -30.65
C THR A 21 -48.78 5.88 -30.22
N TYR A 22 -49.32 4.77 -30.71
CA TYR A 22 -50.63 4.26 -30.31
C TYR A 22 -50.46 3.05 -29.42
N ASN A 23 -50.99 3.15 -28.19
CA ASN A 23 -50.99 2.09 -27.19
C ASN A 23 -52.35 1.39 -27.18
N VAL A 24 -52.38 0.06 -27.26
CA VAL A 24 -53.64 -0.69 -27.27
C VAL A 24 -53.51 -2.06 -26.62
N PHE A 25 -54.63 -2.57 -26.09
CA PHE A 25 -54.73 -3.93 -25.59
C PHE A 25 -55.32 -4.83 -26.68
N VAL A 26 -54.53 -5.79 -27.16
CA VAL A 26 -55.01 -6.76 -28.16
C VAL A 26 -56.04 -7.70 -27.55
N GLY A 27 -57.14 -7.92 -28.26
CA GLY A 27 -58.20 -8.84 -27.85
C GLY A 27 -59.25 -8.23 -26.92
N ARG A 28 -59.13 -6.94 -26.58
CA ARG A 28 -60.15 -6.19 -25.83
C ARG A 28 -61.18 -5.48 -26.72
N LYS A 29 -61.16 -5.72 -28.04
CA LYS A 29 -62.04 -5.07 -29.02
C LYS A 29 -61.92 -3.54 -29.02
N GLN A 30 -60.72 -3.03 -28.73
CA GLN A 30 -60.40 -1.61 -28.81
C GLN A 30 -60.05 -1.19 -30.24
N LEU A 31 -59.70 -2.15 -31.10
CA LEU A 31 -59.45 -1.95 -32.53
C LEU A 31 -60.54 -2.62 -33.36
N ILE A 32 -60.56 -2.29 -34.65
CA ILE A 32 -61.30 -3.07 -35.65
C ILE A 32 -60.80 -4.52 -35.63
N ALA A 33 -61.71 -5.48 -35.81
CA ALA A 33 -61.42 -6.92 -35.63
C ALA A 33 -60.26 -7.42 -36.50
N GLY A 34 -60.05 -6.83 -37.67
CA GLY A 34 -58.93 -7.17 -38.55
C GLY A 34 -57.58 -6.70 -38.04
N MET A 35 -57.53 -5.56 -37.35
CA MET A 35 -56.29 -5.05 -36.75
C MET A 35 -55.96 -5.85 -35.49
N ASP A 36 -56.95 -6.12 -34.63
CA ASP A 36 -56.78 -7.00 -33.46
C ASP A 36 -56.20 -8.37 -33.86
N LYS A 37 -56.63 -8.92 -35.01
CA LYS A 37 -56.08 -10.18 -35.54
C LYS A 37 -54.69 -10.03 -36.17
N ALA A 38 -54.44 -8.91 -36.84
CA ALA A 38 -53.19 -8.73 -37.60
C ALA A 38 -51.99 -8.39 -36.71
N LEU A 39 -52.22 -7.79 -35.54
CA LEU A 39 -51.15 -7.50 -34.58
C LEU A 39 -50.69 -8.75 -33.81
N VAL A 40 -51.50 -9.81 -33.80
CA VAL A 40 -51.10 -11.12 -33.26
C VAL A 40 -50.01 -11.69 -34.19
N ASP A 41 -48.92 -12.18 -33.60
CA ASP A 41 -47.73 -12.73 -34.27
C ASP A 41 -46.73 -11.73 -34.87
N MET A 42 -46.99 -10.43 -34.76
CA MET A 42 -46.06 -9.40 -35.21
C MET A 42 -44.94 -9.18 -34.18
N CYS A 43 -43.66 -9.26 -34.60
CA CYS A 43 -42.53 -9.08 -33.69
C CYS A 43 -42.17 -7.59 -33.49
N VAL A 44 -41.57 -7.25 -32.35
CA VAL A 44 -41.03 -5.90 -32.10
C VAL A 44 -40.02 -5.51 -33.18
N ASN A 45 -40.08 -4.26 -33.63
CA ASN A 45 -39.33 -3.66 -34.74
C ASN A 45 -39.68 -4.20 -36.14
N GLU A 46 -40.70 -5.04 -36.28
CA GLU A 46 -41.22 -5.39 -37.60
C GLU A 46 -42.16 -4.32 -38.15
N ARG A 47 -42.10 -4.13 -39.47
CA ARG A 47 -43.00 -3.23 -40.20
C ARG A 47 -43.84 -4.02 -41.19
N TRP A 48 -45.15 -4.00 -41.02
CA TRP A 48 -46.09 -4.76 -41.83
C TRP A 48 -47.04 -3.82 -42.59
N MET A 49 -47.30 -4.14 -43.86
CA MET A 49 -48.38 -3.55 -44.63
C MET A 49 -49.63 -4.41 -44.46
N ILE A 50 -50.52 -4.01 -43.57
CA ILE A 50 -51.72 -4.75 -43.19
C ILE A 50 -52.88 -4.33 -44.10
N LYS A 51 -53.48 -5.30 -44.81
CA LYS A 51 -54.67 -5.11 -45.64
C LYS A 51 -55.88 -5.75 -44.95
N ILE A 52 -56.84 -4.92 -44.52
CA ILE A 52 -58.01 -5.36 -43.78
C ILE A 52 -59.24 -5.32 -44.69
N PRO A 53 -59.88 -6.46 -44.98
CA PRO A 53 -61.08 -6.50 -45.80
C PRO A 53 -62.30 -5.95 -45.03
N PRO A 54 -63.37 -5.51 -45.73
CA PRO A 54 -64.44 -4.73 -45.11
C PRO A 54 -65.14 -5.46 -43.95
N GLN A 55 -65.30 -6.79 -44.04
CA GLN A 55 -65.92 -7.62 -43.00
C GLN A 55 -65.14 -7.69 -41.69
N LEU A 56 -63.86 -7.28 -41.69
CA LEU A 56 -63.01 -7.16 -40.51
C LEU A 56 -62.70 -5.70 -40.15
N ALA A 57 -63.22 -4.74 -40.93
CA ALA A 57 -63.14 -3.30 -40.72
C ALA A 57 -64.53 -2.74 -40.35
N TYR A 58 -65.05 -1.78 -41.12
CA TYR A 58 -66.33 -1.10 -40.86
C TYR A 58 -67.52 -1.63 -41.70
N GLY A 59 -67.30 -2.70 -42.47
CA GLY A 59 -68.35 -3.39 -43.21
C GLY A 59 -69.13 -2.49 -44.17
N LYS A 60 -70.42 -2.82 -44.33
CA LYS A 60 -71.35 -2.11 -45.22
C LYS A 60 -71.79 -0.74 -44.71
N ASP A 61 -71.53 -0.44 -43.44
CA ASP A 61 -71.98 0.78 -42.80
C ASP A 61 -70.95 1.91 -42.96
N GLY A 62 -69.66 1.57 -43.14
CA GLY A 62 -68.59 2.56 -43.15
C GLY A 62 -68.36 3.20 -41.78
N TYR A 63 -67.61 4.30 -41.72
CA TYR A 63 -67.38 5.05 -40.48
C TYR A 63 -67.47 6.56 -40.71
N GLY A 64 -68.60 7.14 -40.28
CA GLY A 64 -68.92 8.54 -40.51
C GLY A 64 -68.81 8.91 -42.00
N ASP A 65 -68.37 10.12 -42.27
CA ASP A 65 -68.10 10.60 -43.64
C ASP A 65 -66.67 10.28 -44.12
N ILE A 66 -65.90 9.58 -43.29
CA ILE A 66 -64.46 9.39 -43.49
C ILE A 66 -64.16 8.08 -44.24
N ILE A 67 -64.85 7.00 -43.85
CA ILE A 67 -64.61 5.67 -44.41
C ILE A 67 -65.88 5.20 -45.12
N PRO A 68 -65.88 5.11 -46.46
CA PRO A 68 -67.03 4.64 -47.20
C PRO A 68 -67.40 3.18 -46.87
N PRO A 69 -68.69 2.80 -47.02
CA PRO A 69 -69.13 1.42 -47.05
C PRO A 69 -68.25 0.50 -47.90
N ASP A 70 -68.06 -0.75 -47.43
CA ASP A 70 -67.35 -1.81 -48.14
C ASP A 70 -65.88 -1.48 -48.52
N SER A 71 -65.26 -0.53 -47.81
CA SER A 71 -63.87 -0.15 -48.04
C SER A 71 -62.87 -1.17 -47.49
N ILE A 72 -61.86 -1.51 -48.29
CA ILE A 72 -60.67 -2.22 -47.84
C ILE A 72 -59.71 -1.19 -47.23
N LEU A 73 -59.27 -1.44 -46.00
CA LEU A 73 -58.32 -0.56 -45.33
C LEU A 73 -56.90 -1.07 -45.47
N HIS A 74 -55.96 -0.14 -45.66
CA HIS A 74 -54.54 -0.41 -45.72
C HIS A 74 -53.84 0.37 -44.61
N PHE A 75 -53.10 -0.35 -43.77
CA PHE A 75 -52.33 0.21 -42.68
C PHE A 75 -50.87 -0.14 -42.85
N ASP A 76 -50.01 0.84 -42.67
CA ASP A 76 -48.57 0.63 -42.54
C ASP A 76 -48.23 0.74 -41.05
N VAL A 77 -47.90 -0.40 -40.46
CA VAL A 77 -47.73 -0.57 -39.02
C VAL A 77 -46.29 -0.93 -38.71
N LEU A 78 -45.68 -0.19 -37.78
CA LEU A 78 -44.39 -0.54 -37.17
C LEU A 78 -44.63 -0.91 -35.70
N MET A 79 -44.32 -2.15 -35.34
CA MET A 79 -44.38 -2.62 -33.96
C MET A 79 -43.21 -2.06 -33.17
N LEU A 80 -43.46 -1.26 -32.14
CA LEU A 80 -42.42 -0.63 -31.33
C LEU A 80 -42.17 -1.36 -30.01
N ASP A 81 -43.23 -1.91 -29.42
CA ASP A 81 -43.18 -2.54 -28.09
C ASP A 81 -44.34 -3.52 -27.90
N ILE A 82 -44.12 -4.55 -27.10
CA ILE A 82 -45.11 -5.54 -26.70
C ILE A 82 -44.74 -6.07 -25.31
N TRP A 83 -45.71 -6.07 -24.40
CA TRP A 83 -45.51 -6.58 -23.04
C TRP A 83 -46.80 -7.12 -22.43
N ASN A 84 -46.65 -7.91 -21.37
CA ASN A 84 -47.73 -8.47 -20.58
C ASN A 84 -47.60 -8.10 -19.10
N THR A 85 -48.73 -7.95 -18.41
CA THR A 85 -48.79 -7.72 -16.95
C THR A 85 -48.06 -8.78 -16.11
N GLU A 86 -47.83 -9.98 -16.66
CA GLU A 86 -47.08 -11.06 -16.03
C GLU A 86 -45.57 -11.00 -16.32
N ASP A 87 -45.14 -10.09 -17.20
CA ASP A 87 -43.73 -9.94 -17.57
C ASP A 87 -42.90 -9.51 -16.37
N LYS A 88 -41.63 -9.90 -16.41
CA LYS A 88 -40.65 -9.59 -15.39
C LYS A 88 -39.47 -8.89 -16.05
N VAL A 89 -38.60 -8.32 -15.21
CA VAL A 89 -37.31 -7.84 -15.69
C VAL A 89 -36.56 -8.98 -16.36
N GLN A 90 -36.07 -8.73 -17.57
CA GLN A 90 -35.19 -9.63 -18.29
C GLN A 90 -33.75 -9.16 -18.11
N ILE A 91 -32.89 -10.08 -17.68
CA ILE A 91 -31.48 -9.81 -17.45
C ILE A 91 -30.66 -10.65 -18.42
N LYS A 92 -29.84 -9.98 -19.23
CA LYS A 92 -28.88 -10.62 -20.14
C LYS A 92 -27.47 -10.16 -19.79
N THR A 93 -26.78 -10.93 -18.96
CA THR A 93 -25.34 -10.75 -18.72
C THR A 93 -24.55 -11.21 -19.94
N TYR A 94 -23.74 -10.31 -20.50
CA TYR A 94 -22.91 -10.61 -21.67
C TYR A 94 -21.41 -10.53 -21.37
N HIS A 95 -21.02 -9.99 -20.21
CA HIS A 95 -19.67 -10.05 -19.70
C HIS A 95 -19.70 -10.22 -18.18
N LYS A 96 -18.98 -11.21 -17.66
CA LYS A 96 -18.80 -11.43 -16.22
C LYS A 96 -17.30 -11.56 -15.94
N PRO A 97 -16.76 -10.86 -14.93
CA PRO A 97 -15.35 -10.99 -14.55
C PRO A 97 -15.02 -12.42 -14.09
N GLU A 98 -13.77 -12.82 -14.25
CA GLU A 98 -13.28 -14.14 -13.81
C GLU A 98 -13.39 -14.32 -12.29
N SER A 99 -13.11 -13.26 -11.54
CA SER A 99 -13.27 -13.23 -10.09
C SER A 99 -14.51 -12.42 -9.72
N CYS A 100 -15.43 -13.05 -9.00
CA CYS A 100 -16.57 -12.40 -8.38
C CYS A 100 -16.66 -12.84 -6.92
N VAL A 101 -15.94 -12.14 -6.06
CA VAL A 101 -15.88 -12.41 -4.62
C VAL A 101 -17.23 -12.12 -3.95
N ARG A 102 -17.93 -11.09 -4.47
CA ARG A 102 -19.18 -10.56 -3.93
C ARG A 102 -20.09 -10.13 -5.07
N THR A 103 -21.39 -10.31 -4.86
CA THR A 103 -22.45 -9.77 -5.73
C THR A 103 -23.28 -8.72 -5.01
N VAL A 104 -23.90 -7.80 -5.75
CA VAL A 104 -24.84 -6.81 -5.20
C VAL A 104 -25.96 -7.48 -4.39
N GLN A 105 -26.14 -7.04 -3.16
CA GLN A 105 -27.23 -7.43 -2.26
C GLN A 105 -28.17 -6.25 -1.96
N VAL A 106 -29.30 -6.53 -1.33
CA VAL A 106 -30.26 -5.51 -0.89
C VAL A 106 -29.60 -4.59 0.15
N SER A 107 -29.82 -3.28 0.02
CA SER A 107 -29.21 -2.21 0.83
C SER A 107 -27.74 -1.94 0.54
N ASP A 108 -27.16 -2.55 -0.48
CA ASP A 108 -25.82 -2.18 -0.90
C ASP A 108 -25.82 -0.86 -1.68
N TYR A 109 -24.76 -0.08 -1.50
CA TYR A 109 -24.46 1.10 -2.28
C TYR A 109 -23.61 0.69 -3.49
N VAL A 110 -24.05 1.08 -4.68
CA VAL A 110 -23.40 0.76 -5.95
C VAL A 110 -22.99 2.00 -6.70
N ARG A 111 -21.94 1.85 -7.51
CA ARG A 111 -21.54 2.81 -8.52
C ARG A 111 -21.54 2.12 -9.86
N TYR A 112 -22.29 2.64 -10.83
CA TYR A 112 -22.35 2.04 -12.16
C TYR A 112 -22.45 3.09 -13.26
N HIS A 113 -22.04 2.68 -14.45
CA HIS A 113 -22.41 3.38 -15.67
C HIS A 113 -23.52 2.64 -16.40
N TYR A 114 -24.38 3.40 -17.06
CA TYR A 114 -25.41 2.89 -17.95
C TYR A 114 -25.61 3.75 -19.21
N ASN A 115 -26.20 3.12 -20.21
CA ASN A 115 -26.94 3.73 -21.31
C ASN A 115 -28.41 3.26 -21.27
N GLY A 116 -29.35 4.20 -21.22
CA GLY A 116 -30.79 3.95 -21.20
C GLY A 116 -31.40 4.21 -22.56
N THR A 117 -32.01 3.18 -23.15
CA THR A 117 -32.66 3.23 -24.47
C THR A 117 -34.07 2.67 -24.41
N LEU A 118 -34.93 3.10 -25.33
CA LEU A 118 -36.18 2.42 -25.65
C LEU A 118 -35.90 1.10 -26.41
N LEU A 119 -36.88 0.20 -26.54
CA LEU A 119 -36.71 -1.07 -27.29
C LEU A 119 -36.30 -0.89 -28.76
N ASN A 120 -36.62 0.25 -29.36
CA ASN A 120 -36.21 0.60 -30.72
C ASN A 120 -34.75 1.11 -30.81
N GLY A 121 -34.02 1.20 -29.68
CA GLY A 121 -32.65 1.68 -29.58
C GLY A 121 -32.49 3.20 -29.43
N THR A 122 -33.59 3.95 -29.32
CA THR A 122 -33.54 5.41 -29.09
C THR A 122 -32.99 5.68 -27.69
N LEU A 123 -31.84 6.35 -27.60
CA LEU A 123 -31.20 6.74 -26.35
C LEU A 123 -31.97 7.90 -25.72
N PHE A 124 -32.37 7.75 -24.45
CA PHE A 124 -33.00 8.83 -23.67
C PHE A 124 -32.08 9.37 -22.57
N ASP A 125 -31.18 8.54 -22.01
CA ASP A 125 -30.24 8.99 -20.98
C ASP A 125 -28.96 8.14 -20.97
N SER A 126 -27.85 8.73 -20.54
CA SER A 126 -26.58 8.05 -20.33
C SER A 126 -25.82 8.68 -19.18
N SER A 127 -25.21 7.83 -18.36
CA SER A 127 -24.23 8.27 -17.36
C SER A 127 -22.91 8.73 -18.00
N HIS A 128 -22.53 8.15 -19.14
CA HIS A 128 -21.29 8.50 -19.83
C HIS A 128 -21.32 9.91 -20.41
N THR A 129 -22.47 10.35 -20.94
CA THR A 129 -22.64 11.72 -21.44
C THR A 129 -22.57 12.77 -20.34
N ARG A 130 -22.91 12.37 -19.09
CA ARG A 130 -22.81 13.22 -17.90
C ARG A 130 -21.43 13.20 -17.24
N LEU A 131 -20.50 12.38 -17.76
CA LEU A 131 -19.14 12.21 -17.24
C LEU A 131 -19.09 11.89 -15.73
N ARG A 132 -20.14 11.23 -15.22
CA ARG A 132 -20.24 10.79 -13.83
C ARG A 132 -21.03 9.49 -13.74
N THR A 133 -20.72 8.71 -12.73
CA THR A 133 -21.45 7.49 -12.42
C THR A 133 -22.82 7.78 -11.83
N TYR A 134 -23.67 6.77 -11.84
CA TYR A 134 -24.89 6.77 -11.05
C TYR A 134 -24.63 5.97 -9.78
N ASP A 135 -24.87 6.64 -8.64
CA ASP A 135 -24.45 6.18 -7.33
C ASP A 135 -25.69 6.13 -6.44
N THR A 136 -26.04 4.96 -5.92
CA THR A 136 -27.31 4.76 -5.22
C THR A 136 -27.32 3.47 -4.40
N TYR A 137 -28.36 3.31 -3.60
CA TYR A 137 -28.66 2.06 -2.90
C TYR A 137 -29.56 1.15 -3.73
N VAL A 138 -29.30 -0.15 -3.74
CA VAL A 138 -30.07 -1.15 -4.50
C VAL A 138 -31.05 -1.89 -3.61
N GLY A 139 -32.26 -2.11 -4.11
CA GLY A 139 -33.27 -2.98 -3.51
C GLY A 139 -34.05 -2.35 -2.35
N ILE A 140 -33.95 -1.03 -2.20
CA ILE A 140 -34.66 -0.26 -1.16
C ILE A 140 -35.67 0.75 -1.74
N GLY A 141 -35.95 0.69 -3.04
CA GLY A 141 -36.99 1.51 -3.69
C GLY A 141 -36.54 2.92 -4.11
N TRP A 142 -35.24 3.18 -4.18
CA TRP A 142 -34.68 4.46 -4.67
C TRP A 142 -34.57 4.51 -6.20
N LEU A 143 -34.53 3.35 -6.84
CA LEU A 143 -34.55 3.19 -8.29
C LEU A 143 -35.96 2.82 -8.77
N ILE A 144 -36.19 2.97 -10.07
CA ILE A 144 -37.32 2.29 -10.72
C ILE A 144 -37.22 0.78 -10.44
N ALA A 145 -38.37 0.15 -10.17
CA ALA A 145 -38.42 -1.22 -9.66
C ALA A 145 -37.66 -2.23 -10.54
N GLY A 146 -37.64 -2.00 -11.86
CA GLY A 146 -36.93 -2.83 -12.80
C GLY A 146 -35.41 -2.75 -12.68
N MET A 147 -34.86 -1.58 -12.36
CA MET A 147 -33.42 -1.42 -12.10
C MET A 147 -33.03 -1.98 -10.73
N ASP A 148 -33.87 -1.77 -9.71
CA ASP A 148 -33.66 -2.38 -8.38
C ASP A 148 -33.54 -3.91 -8.48
N GLN A 149 -34.42 -4.54 -9.27
CA GLN A 149 -34.36 -5.99 -9.54
C GLN A 149 -33.19 -6.36 -10.47
N GLY A 150 -32.92 -5.54 -11.48
CA GLY A 150 -31.92 -5.79 -12.52
C GLY A 150 -30.47 -5.72 -12.05
N LEU A 151 -30.17 -4.92 -11.03
CA LEU A 151 -28.82 -4.75 -10.48
C LEU A 151 -28.47 -5.81 -9.44
N LEU A 152 -29.45 -6.46 -8.81
CA LEU A 152 -29.19 -7.51 -7.82
C LEU A 152 -28.38 -8.66 -8.44
N GLY A 153 -27.46 -9.22 -7.64
CA GLY A 153 -26.61 -10.32 -8.07
C GLY A 153 -25.49 -9.93 -9.05
N MET A 154 -25.23 -8.63 -9.26
CA MET A 154 -24.18 -8.14 -10.16
C MET A 154 -22.79 -8.15 -9.53
N CYS A 155 -21.79 -8.55 -10.29
CA CYS A 155 -20.38 -8.50 -9.89
C CYS A 155 -19.74 -7.19 -10.36
N VAL A 156 -18.76 -6.68 -9.62
CA VAL A 156 -17.99 -5.50 -10.07
C VAL A 156 -17.22 -5.84 -11.35
N GLY A 157 -17.30 -4.98 -12.36
CA GLY A 157 -16.79 -5.22 -13.71
C GLY A 157 -17.76 -5.99 -14.62
N GLU A 158 -18.85 -6.55 -14.10
CA GLU A 158 -19.87 -7.22 -14.92
C GLU A 158 -20.55 -6.22 -15.85
N LYS A 159 -20.93 -6.68 -17.05
CA LYS A 159 -21.80 -5.96 -17.98
C LYS A 159 -23.03 -6.77 -18.33
N ARG A 160 -24.20 -6.13 -18.19
CA ARG A 160 -25.50 -6.76 -18.47
C ARG A 160 -26.48 -5.78 -19.08
N ILE A 161 -27.42 -6.33 -19.84
CA ILE A 161 -28.59 -5.62 -20.34
C ILE A 161 -29.76 -5.94 -19.41
N VAL A 162 -30.43 -4.92 -18.92
CA VAL A 162 -31.65 -4.99 -18.09
C VAL A 162 -32.80 -4.44 -18.91
N THR A 163 -33.73 -5.30 -19.32
CA THR A 163 -34.95 -4.91 -20.03
C THR A 163 -36.14 -5.03 -19.09
N MET A 164 -36.95 -3.97 -18.99
CA MET A 164 -38.10 -3.95 -18.08
C MET A 164 -39.36 -3.42 -18.77
N PRO A 165 -40.53 -4.03 -18.48
CA PRO A 165 -41.81 -3.52 -18.95
C PRO A 165 -42.16 -2.21 -18.23
N PRO A 166 -43.14 -1.44 -18.74
CA PRO A 166 -43.39 -0.07 -18.28
C PRO A 166 -43.79 0.01 -16.82
N PHE A 167 -44.57 -0.96 -16.32
CA PHE A 167 -45.01 -1.00 -14.92
C PHE A 167 -43.87 -1.24 -13.92
N LEU A 168 -42.67 -1.62 -14.38
CA LEU A 168 -41.45 -1.66 -13.58
C LEU A 168 -40.52 -0.47 -13.85
N GLY A 169 -40.86 0.38 -14.82
CA GLY A 169 -40.20 1.65 -15.14
C GLY A 169 -41.06 2.85 -14.72
N TYR A 170 -41.51 3.64 -15.69
CA TYR A 170 -42.28 4.88 -15.49
C TYR A 170 -43.80 4.74 -15.72
N GLY A 171 -44.27 3.53 -15.99
CA GLY A 171 -45.69 3.19 -16.09
C GLY A 171 -46.42 3.88 -17.24
N GLU A 172 -47.72 4.10 -17.05
CA GLU A 172 -48.60 4.64 -18.09
C GLU A 172 -48.32 6.10 -18.44
N ASN A 173 -47.74 6.85 -17.51
CA ASN A 173 -47.51 8.29 -17.66
C ASN A 173 -46.17 8.61 -18.34
N GLY A 174 -45.19 7.70 -18.29
CA GLY A 174 -43.84 7.97 -18.77
C GLY A 174 -43.10 8.97 -17.89
N ASP A 175 -42.04 9.57 -18.42
CA ASP A 175 -41.25 10.59 -17.74
C ASP A 175 -40.76 11.67 -18.72
N GLY A 176 -41.16 12.92 -18.45
CA GLY A 176 -40.81 14.06 -19.29
C GLY A 176 -41.22 13.93 -20.76
N SER A 177 -40.40 14.47 -21.65
CA SER A 177 -40.55 14.34 -23.11
C SER A 177 -39.85 13.11 -23.69
N ASP A 178 -38.94 12.52 -22.92
CA ASP A 178 -37.96 11.59 -23.46
C ASP A 178 -38.39 10.13 -23.30
N ILE A 179 -39.25 9.86 -22.30
CA ILE A 179 -39.79 8.53 -22.02
C ILE A 179 -41.31 8.54 -22.20
N PRO A 180 -41.83 8.00 -23.32
CA PRO A 180 -43.26 7.89 -23.55
C PRO A 180 -43.96 7.02 -22.50
N GLY A 181 -45.23 7.32 -22.24
CA GLY A 181 -46.09 6.46 -21.44
C GLY A 181 -46.24 5.06 -22.05
N GLN A 182 -46.25 4.04 -21.19
CA GLN A 182 -46.26 2.63 -21.55
C GLN A 182 -44.98 2.13 -22.25
N ALA A 183 -43.86 2.87 -22.25
CA ALA A 183 -42.63 2.40 -22.88
C ALA A 183 -41.85 1.40 -22.02
N SER A 184 -41.44 0.28 -22.62
CA SER A 184 -40.44 -0.64 -22.07
C SER A 184 -39.05 -0.01 -22.19
N LEU A 185 -38.23 -0.23 -21.16
CA LEU A 185 -36.90 0.37 -21.06
C LEU A 185 -35.83 -0.71 -21.14
N VAL A 186 -34.70 -0.34 -21.74
CA VAL A 186 -33.50 -1.17 -21.85
C VAL A 186 -32.33 -0.37 -21.28
N PHE A 187 -31.64 -0.95 -20.30
CA PHE A 187 -30.43 -0.39 -19.71
C PHE A 187 -29.25 -1.31 -19.97
N ASP A 188 -28.23 -0.83 -20.68
CA ASP A 188 -26.92 -1.48 -20.77
C ASP A 188 -26.04 -0.94 -19.64
N VAL A 189 -25.64 -1.81 -18.71
CA VAL A 189 -25.06 -1.44 -17.41
C VAL A 189 -23.69 -2.09 -17.23
N ILE A 190 -22.73 -1.32 -16.70
CA ILE A 190 -21.46 -1.80 -16.15
C ILE A 190 -21.34 -1.39 -14.68
N LEU A 191 -21.13 -2.37 -13.79
CA LEU A 191 -20.94 -2.12 -12.36
C LEU A 191 -19.47 -1.81 -12.10
N LEU A 192 -19.19 -0.71 -11.40
CA LEU A 192 -17.81 -0.26 -11.12
C LEU A 192 -17.44 -0.44 -9.65
N ASP A 193 -18.42 -0.30 -8.75
CA ASP A 193 -18.15 -0.32 -7.32
C ASP A 193 -19.36 -0.82 -6.54
N LEU A 194 -19.09 -1.36 -5.36
CA LEU A 194 -20.07 -2.01 -4.50
C LEU A 194 -19.57 -2.06 -3.06
N HIS A 195 -20.33 -1.47 -2.13
CA HIS A 195 -20.11 -1.62 -0.70
C HIS A 195 -21.40 -1.54 0.11
N ASN A 196 -21.34 -1.97 1.36
CA ASN A 196 -22.36 -1.72 2.37
C ASN A 196 -21.80 -0.75 3.42
N PRO A 197 -22.61 0.21 3.93
CA PRO A 197 -22.17 1.08 5.03
C PRO A 197 -21.76 0.34 6.32
N LYS A 198 -22.13 -0.94 6.46
CA LYS A 198 -21.76 -1.80 7.58
C LYS A 198 -20.53 -2.67 7.32
N ASP A 199 -19.95 -2.61 6.12
CA ASP A 199 -18.76 -3.40 5.80
C ASP A 199 -17.58 -2.98 6.67
N GLU A 200 -16.77 -3.94 7.08
CA GLU A 200 -15.44 -3.66 7.64
C GLU A 200 -14.38 -3.83 6.54
N ILE A 201 -13.11 -3.61 6.87
CA ILE A 201 -12.03 -3.95 5.94
C ILE A 201 -11.99 -5.46 5.70
N THR A 202 -11.60 -5.85 4.49
CA THR A 202 -11.24 -7.24 4.18
C THR A 202 -9.74 -7.34 3.99
N VAL A 203 -9.10 -8.31 4.66
CA VAL A 203 -7.67 -8.58 4.54
C VAL A 203 -7.46 -9.98 4.00
N GLU A 204 -6.76 -10.09 2.89
CA GLU A 204 -6.34 -11.34 2.27
C GLU A 204 -4.82 -11.43 2.28
N VAL A 205 -4.27 -12.40 3.00
CA VAL A 205 -2.81 -12.64 3.02
C VAL A 205 -2.43 -13.37 1.74
N GLN A 206 -1.68 -12.70 0.87
CA GLN A 206 -1.24 -13.24 -0.42
C GLN A 206 0.02 -14.09 -0.29
N SER A 207 0.93 -13.67 0.59
CA SER A 207 2.19 -14.37 0.85
C SER A 207 2.65 -14.07 2.26
N LEU A 208 2.98 -15.11 3.02
CA LEU A 208 3.56 -15.01 4.35
C LEU A 208 5.02 -15.50 4.30
N PRO A 209 5.97 -14.82 4.95
CA PRO A 209 7.33 -15.34 5.10
C PRO A 209 7.36 -16.61 5.97
N ASP A 210 8.35 -17.47 5.75
CA ASP A 210 8.55 -18.71 6.55
C ASP A 210 8.75 -18.43 8.05
N HIS A 211 9.34 -17.27 8.36
CA HIS A 211 9.63 -16.86 9.73
C HIS A 211 9.00 -15.50 10.03
N CYS A 212 8.26 -15.43 11.13
CA CYS A 212 7.64 -14.21 11.64
C CYS A 212 7.90 -14.12 13.14
N PRO A 213 9.09 -13.64 13.55
CA PRO A 213 9.48 -13.61 14.96
C PRO A 213 8.60 -12.67 15.77
N ARG A 214 8.12 -11.61 15.11
CA ARG A 214 7.26 -10.57 15.66
C ARG A 214 6.22 -10.15 14.63
N LYS A 215 5.03 -9.80 15.11
CA LYS A 215 4.00 -9.12 14.33
C LYS A 215 3.96 -7.63 14.65
N SER A 216 3.49 -6.83 13.70
CA SER A 216 3.32 -5.38 13.90
C SER A 216 2.26 -5.07 14.95
N GLU A 217 2.53 -4.04 15.76
CA GLU A 217 1.64 -3.56 16.82
C GLU A 217 1.38 -2.05 16.71
N VAL A 218 0.34 -1.59 17.41
CA VAL A 218 -0.03 -0.16 17.41
C VAL A 218 1.16 0.70 17.89
N GLY A 219 1.53 1.69 17.08
CA GLY A 219 2.65 2.58 17.36
C GLY A 219 3.98 2.16 16.73
N ASP A 220 4.05 1.01 16.06
CA ASP A 220 5.22 0.68 15.25
C ASP A 220 5.35 1.62 14.06
N PHE A 221 6.59 2.04 13.78
CA PHE A 221 6.94 2.69 12.54
C PHE A 221 7.14 1.63 11.48
N MET A 222 6.45 1.75 10.35
CA MET A 222 6.42 0.76 9.29
C MET A 222 6.81 1.38 7.96
N ARG A 223 7.63 0.63 7.21
CA ARG A 223 7.93 0.91 5.81
C ARG A 223 7.35 -0.19 4.95
N TYR A 224 6.55 0.19 3.98
CA TYR A 224 5.91 -0.75 3.07
C TYR A 224 5.80 -0.18 1.67
N HIS A 225 5.72 -1.07 0.70
CA HIS A 225 5.29 -0.74 -0.64
C HIS A 225 3.82 -1.09 -0.84
N TYR A 226 3.14 -0.36 -1.73
CA TYR A 226 1.77 -0.65 -2.10
C TYR A 226 1.48 -0.31 -3.57
N ASN A 227 0.48 -1.01 -4.11
CA ASN A 227 -0.28 -0.59 -5.30
C ASN A 227 -1.73 -0.34 -4.89
N GLY A 228 -2.25 0.84 -5.20
CA GLY A 228 -3.63 1.24 -4.93
C GLY A 228 -4.47 1.24 -6.20
N SER A 229 -5.60 0.56 -6.15
CA SER A 229 -6.59 0.48 -7.22
C SER A 229 -8.02 0.60 -6.69
N LEU A 230 -8.95 1.01 -7.55
CA LEU A 230 -10.38 0.93 -7.29
C LEU A 230 -10.84 -0.53 -7.42
N LEU A 231 -12.06 -0.83 -6.95
CA LEU A 231 -12.60 -2.19 -6.97
C LEU A 231 -12.76 -2.78 -8.38
N ASP A 232 -12.88 -1.94 -9.41
CA ASP A 232 -12.88 -2.33 -10.82
C ASP A 232 -11.48 -2.59 -11.41
N GLY A 233 -10.42 -2.43 -10.61
CA GLY A 233 -9.03 -2.60 -11.01
C GLY A 233 -8.34 -1.34 -11.53
N THR A 234 -9.02 -0.19 -11.61
CA THR A 234 -8.42 1.07 -12.05
C THR A 234 -7.37 1.56 -11.05
N PHE A 235 -6.10 1.62 -11.45
CA PHE A 235 -5.01 2.10 -10.59
C PHE A 235 -5.09 3.61 -10.34
N PHE A 236 -4.89 4.03 -9.09
CA PHE A 236 -4.82 5.45 -8.73
C PHE A 236 -3.43 5.88 -8.20
N ASP A 237 -2.72 5.00 -7.49
CA ASP A 237 -1.42 5.33 -6.89
C ASP A 237 -0.53 4.09 -6.65
N SER A 238 0.78 4.29 -6.57
CA SER A 238 1.76 3.23 -6.28
C SER A 238 3.03 3.80 -5.65
N SER A 239 3.50 3.20 -4.55
CA SER A 239 4.81 3.54 -3.98
C SER A 239 5.96 3.22 -4.93
N TYR A 240 5.84 2.16 -5.73
CA TYR A 240 6.89 1.74 -6.66
C TYR A 240 7.14 2.79 -7.75
N SER A 241 6.10 3.50 -8.19
CA SER A 241 6.24 4.59 -9.17
C SER A 241 7.11 5.76 -8.67
N ARG A 242 7.27 5.89 -7.34
CA ARG A 242 8.09 6.91 -6.68
C ARG A 242 9.45 6.38 -6.23
N ASN A 243 9.72 5.10 -6.47
CA ASN A 243 10.93 4.40 -6.04
C ASN A 243 11.29 4.62 -4.56
N ARG A 244 10.27 4.68 -3.69
CA ARG A 244 10.43 4.83 -2.24
C ARG A 244 9.29 4.15 -1.49
N THR A 245 9.55 3.71 -0.28
CA THR A 245 8.52 3.15 0.61
C THR A 245 7.54 4.24 1.04
N TYR A 246 6.38 3.80 1.51
CA TYR A 246 5.51 4.62 2.32
C TYR A 246 5.83 4.33 3.78
N ASP A 247 6.04 5.40 4.53
CA ASP A 247 6.59 5.36 5.87
C ASP A 247 5.59 6.00 6.83
N THR A 248 5.13 5.26 7.84
CA THR A 248 4.10 5.75 8.77
C THR A 248 4.15 5.02 10.10
N TYR A 249 3.50 5.61 11.12
CA TYR A 249 3.21 4.91 12.37
C TYR A 249 1.81 4.29 12.30
N ILE A 250 1.71 2.99 12.55
CA ILE A 250 0.44 2.26 12.41
C ILE A 250 -0.45 2.43 13.64
N GLY A 251 -1.75 2.56 13.43
CA GLY A 251 -2.76 2.65 14.49
C GLY A 251 -2.72 3.98 15.26
N LYS A 252 -2.15 5.02 14.65
CA LYS A 252 -2.03 6.37 15.22
C LYS A 252 -2.82 7.43 14.45
N GLY A 253 -3.54 7.06 13.39
CA GLY A 253 -4.35 7.96 12.58
C GLY A 253 -3.55 8.79 11.57
N TYR A 254 -2.32 8.39 11.24
CA TYR A 254 -1.52 9.08 10.21
C TYR A 254 -1.90 8.68 8.78
N VAL A 255 -2.58 7.55 8.62
CA VAL A 255 -3.15 7.08 7.36
C VAL A 255 -4.66 6.87 7.50
N ILE A 256 -5.35 6.61 6.39
CA ILE A 256 -6.78 6.27 6.41
C ILE A 256 -7.04 5.10 7.37
N ALA A 257 -8.19 5.14 8.06
CA ALA A 257 -8.50 4.21 9.15
C ALA A 257 -8.42 2.74 8.72
N GLY A 258 -8.84 2.42 7.50
CA GLY A 258 -8.76 1.06 6.97
C GLY A 258 -7.34 0.56 6.75
N MET A 259 -6.39 1.43 6.41
CA MET A 259 -4.97 1.06 6.33
C MET A 259 -4.38 0.85 7.72
N ASP A 260 -4.71 1.73 8.67
CA ASP A 260 -4.30 1.58 10.07
C ASP A 260 -4.75 0.22 10.64
N GLN A 261 -5.99 -0.20 10.35
CA GLN A 261 -6.51 -1.51 10.74
C GLN A 261 -5.86 -2.65 9.94
N GLY A 262 -5.70 -2.49 8.63
CA GLY A 262 -5.22 -3.55 7.73
C GLY A 262 -3.72 -3.83 7.83
N LEU A 263 -2.93 -2.91 8.39
CA LEU A 263 -1.48 -3.07 8.63
C LEU A 263 -1.14 -3.64 10.01
N LEU A 264 -2.13 -3.89 10.87
CA LEU A 264 -1.89 -4.55 12.15
C LEU A 264 -1.66 -6.05 11.97
N GLY A 265 -0.81 -6.61 12.83
CA GLY A 265 -0.54 -8.04 12.87
C GLY A 265 0.20 -8.56 11.63
N VAL A 266 0.94 -7.71 10.91
CA VAL A 266 1.73 -8.13 9.74
C VAL A 266 3.09 -8.70 10.14
N CYS A 267 3.65 -9.53 9.28
CA CYS A 267 5.03 -9.99 9.35
C CYS A 267 5.92 -9.21 8.36
N VAL A 268 7.20 -9.08 8.67
CA VAL A 268 8.19 -8.49 7.75
C VAL A 268 8.31 -9.36 6.49
N GLY A 269 8.23 -8.77 5.30
CA GLY A 269 8.22 -9.50 4.02
C GLY A 269 6.85 -10.04 3.61
N GLU A 270 5.80 -9.87 4.42
CA GLU A 270 4.45 -10.28 4.09
C GLU A 270 3.88 -9.47 2.91
N ARG A 271 3.10 -10.14 2.05
CA ARG A 271 2.23 -9.49 1.07
C ARG A 271 0.77 -9.76 1.41
N ARG A 272 -0.04 -8.71 1.42
CA ARG A 272 -1.48 -8.81 1.66
C ARG A 272 -2.26 -7.82 0.81
N ARG A 273 -3.49 -8.17 0.49
CA ARG A 273 -4.48 -7.31 -0.13
C ARG A 273 -5.45 -6.80 0.93
N ILE A 274 -5.67 -5.49 0.97
CA ILE A 274 -6.58 -4.82 1.89
C ILE A 274 -7.67 -4.14 1.06
N VAL A 275 -8.92 -4.53 1.26
CA VAL A 275 -10.10 -3.88 0.65
C VAL A 275 -10.76 -3.00 1.70
N ILE A 276 -10.89 -1.71 1.41
CA ILE A 276 -11.30 -0.68 2.36
C ILE A 276 -12.57 0.00 1.87
N PRO A 277 -13.69 -0.10 2.61
CA PRO A 277 -14.91 0.60 2.27
C PRO A 277 -14.75 2.12 2.49
N PRO A 278 -15.59 2.96 1.84
CA PRO A 278 -15.35 4.40 1.78
C PRO A 278 -15.34 5.08 3.15
N HIS A 279 -16.18 4.63 4.08
CA HIS A 279 -16.26 5.19 5.43
C HIS A 279 -15.01 4.92 6.30
N LEU A 280 -14.12 4.01 5.86
CA LEU A 280 -12.78 3.78 6.43
C LEU A 280 -11.66 4.33 5.53
N ALA A 281 -12.00 5.00 4.43
CA ALA A 281 -11.10 5.62 3.46
C ALA A 281 -11.37 7.12 3.31
N TYR A 282 -11.78 7.59 2.13
CA TYR A 282 -12.01 9.01 1.80
C TYR A 282 -13.49 9.42 1.79
N GLY A 283 -14.38 8.59 2.31
CA GLY A 283 -15.79 8.90 2.49
C GLY A 283 -16.56 9.19 1.20
N GLU A 284 -17.68 9.90 1.34
CA GLU A 284 -18.58 10.27 0.24
C GLU A 284 -17.98 11.32 -0.70
N GLU A 285 -17.00 12.10 -0.24
CA GLU A 285 -16.37 13.17 -1.04
C GLU A 285 -15.23 12.65 -1.93
N GLY A 286 -14.56 11.57 -1.53
CA GLY A 286 -13.39 11.06 -2.23
C GLY A 286 -12.18 11.96 -2.03
N THR A 287 -11.19 11.87 -2.93
CA THR A 287 -10.03 12.77 -2.87
C THR A 287 -9.34 12.97 -4.21
N GLY A 288 -8.97 14.22 -4.49
CA GLY A 288 -8.34 14.62 -5.74
C GLY A 288 -9.20 14.28 -6.96
N THR A 289 -8.55 13.98 -8.08
CA THR A 289 -9.23 13.62 -9.34
C THR A 289 -9.24 12.12 -9.63
N LYS A 290 -8.50 11.33 -8.82
CA LYS A 290 -8.30 9.90 -9.07
C LYS A 290 -9.17 8.99 -8.22
N ILE A 291 -9.59 9.46 -7.04
CA ILE A 291 -10.42 8.68 -6.12
C ILE A 291 -11.78 9.36 -6.04
N PRO A 292 -12.81 8.79 -6.68
CA PRO A 292 -14.15 9.37 -6.63
C PRO A 292 -14.79 9.19 -5.24
N GLY A 293 -15.85 9.95 -4.98
CA GLY A 293 -16.65 9.82 -3.77
C GLY A 293 -17.22 8.41 -3.57
N SER A 294 -17.35 7.95 -2.33
CA SER A 294 -17.90 6.63 -1.98
C SER A 294 -17.13 5.45 -2.61
N ALA A 295 -15.83 5.62 -2.88
CA ALA A 295 -14.99 4.59 -3.52
C ALA A 295 -14.46 3.54 -2.56
N VAL A 296 -14.62 2.28 -2.93
CA VAL A 296 -13.90 1.17 -2.30
C VAL A 296 -12.48 1.15 -2.84
N LEU A 297 -11.51 1.12 -1.93
CA LEU A 297 -10.09 1.07 -2.29
C LEU A 297 -9.54 -0.33 -2.07
N VAL A 298 -8.68 -0.76 -2.99
CA VAL A 298 -7.95 -2.02 -2.91
C VAL A 298 -6.46 -1.70 -2.88
N PHE A 299 -5.79 -2.11 -1.81
CA PHE A 299 -4.34 -1.98 -1.64
C PHE A 299 -3.68 -3.34 -1.63
N ASP A 300 -2.81 -3.60 -2.61
CA ASP A 300 -1.86 -4.71 -2.57
C ASP A 300 -0.58 -4.21 -1.90
N VAL A 301 -0.31 -4.68 -0.70
CA VAL A 301 0.75 -4.20 0.20
C VAL A 301 1.88 -5.23 0.30
N HIS A 302 3.11 -4.75 0.34
CA HIS A 302 4.33 -5.52 0.60
C HIS A 302 5.11 -4.88 1.75
N ILE A 303 5.20 -5.57 2.88
CA ILE A 303 5.83 -5.08 4.11
C ILE A 303 7.35 -5.22 3.99
N ILE A 304 8.09 -4.12 4.14
CA ILE A 304 9.55 -4.10 4.03
C ILE A 304 10.18 -4.31 5.40
N ASP A 305 9.79 -3.49 6.37
CA ASP A 305 10.10 -3.68 7.79
C ASP A 305 9.21 -2.81 8.68
N PHE A 306 9.31 -3.05 9.98
CA PHE A 306 8.77 -2.17 11.01
C PHE A 306 9.60 -2.29 12.28
N HIS A 307 9.54 -1.26 13.12
CA HIS A 307 10.21 -1.22 14.41
C HIS A 307 9.47 -0.31 15.40
N ASN A 308 9.82 -0.46 16.67
CA ASN A 308 9.40 0.41 17.76
C ASN A 308 10.62 1.13 18.37
N PRO A 309 10.47 2.36 18.89
CA PRO A 309 11.52 3.01 19.68
C PRO A 309 11.99 2.22 20.91
N SER A 310 11.21 1.25 21.37
CA SER A 310 11.54 0.37 22.50
C SER A 310 12.30 -0.90 22.09
N ASP A 311 12.52 -1.12 20.79
CA ASP A 311 13.15 -2.34 20.29
C ASP A 311 14.63 -2.40 20.67
N ILE A 312 15.12 -3.61 20.93
CA ILE A 312 16.53 -3.87 21.21
C ILE A 312 17.18 -4.57 20.02
N VAL A 313 18.51 -4.70 20.03
CA VAL A 313 19.20 -5.51 19.03
C VAL A 313 18.81 -6.98 19.20
N GLU A 314 18.25 -7.59 18.18
CA GLU A 314 18.00 -9.04 18.17
C GLU A 314 19.28 -9.76 17.75
N ILE A 315 19.71 -10.74 18.55
CA ILE A 315 20.97 -11.47 18.33
C ILE A 315 20.65 -12.95 18.17
N THR A 316 20.95 -13.50 16.99
CA THR A 316 20.98 -14.95 16.76
C THR A 316 22.43 -15.39 16.63
N SER A 317 22.90 -16.27 17.53
CA SER A 317 24.31 -16.67 17.58
C SER A 317 24.52 -18.15 17.28
N VAL A 318 25.58 -18.46 16.52
CA VAL A 318 26.15 -19.80 16.37
C VAL A 318 27.56 -19.79 16.93
N LYS A 319 27.74 -20.39 18.11
CA LYS A 319 29.02 -20.43 18.83
C LYS A 319 29.93 -21.57 18.33
N PRO A 320 31.25 -21.36 18.28
CA PRO A 320 32.22 -22.41 17.98
C PRO A 320 32.40 -23.35 19.19
N GLU A 321 32.95 -24.55 18.97
CA GLU A 321 33.21 -25.52 20.05
C GLU A 321 34.14 -24.98 21.14
N LYS A 322 35.07 -24.08 20.77
CA LYS A 322 36.00 -23.42 21.70
C LYS A 322 35.67 -21.93 21.79
N CYS A 323 35.11 -21.53 22.92
CA CYS A 323 34.73 -20.16 23.22
C CYS A 323 35.29 -19.81 24.60
N ILE A 324 36.58 -19.45 24.63
CA ILE A 324 37.36 -19.27 25.87
C ILE A 324 37.30 -17.80 26.35
N TYR A 325 37.30 -16.85 25.40
CA TYR A 325 37.33 -15.42 25.67
C TYR A 325 36.14 -14.74 25.02
N ASN A 326 35.38 -14.01 25.84
CA ASN A 326 34.24 -13.23 25.40
C ASN A 326 34.65 -11.76 25.31
N ALA A 327 34.36 -11.13 24.17
CA ALA A 327 34.65 -9.72 23.95
C ALA A 327 33.95 -8.84 25.01
N LYS A 328 34.70 -7.93 25.62
CA LYS A 328 34.21 -6.93 26.58
C LYS A 328 34.57 -5.52 26.12
N ARG A 329 33.98 -4.52 26.78
CA ARG A 329 34.39 -3.12 26.58
C ARG A 329 35.89 -2.97 26.82
N GLY A 330 36.56 -2.20 25.97
CA GLY A 330 38.00 -2.00 25.92
C GLY A 330 38.74 -2.94 24.98
N ASP A 331 38.17 -4.12 24.64
CA ASP A 331 38.82 -5.07 23.75
C ASP A 331 38.90 -4.54 22.32
N PHE A 332 40.02 -4.85 21.66
CA PHE A 332 40.21 -4.60 20.25
C PHE A 332 39.80 -5.85 19.46
N VAL A 333 38.77 -5.71 18.63
CA VAL A 333 38.18 -6.81 17.88
C VAL A 333 38.31 -6.59 16.39
N LYS A 334 38.55 -7.67 15.65
CA LYS A 334 38.54 -7.68 14.19
C LYS A 334 37.45 -8.61 13.72
N TYR A 335 36.56 -8.14 12.88
CA TYR A 335 35.44 -8.94 12.42
C TYR A 335 35.16 -8.74 10.94
N HIS A 336 34.52 -9.74 10.34
CA HIS A 336 33.89 -9.62 9.04
C HIS A 336 32.39 -9.41 9.23
N TYR A 337 31.80 -8.57 8.38
CA TYR A 337 30.35 -8.44 8.28
C TYR A 337 29.85 -8.50 6.84
N ASN A 338 28.60 -8.91 6.69
CA ASN A 338 27.75 -8.67 5.54
C ASN A 338 26.49 -7.95 6.01
N ALA A 339 26.18 -6.80 5.42
CA ALA A 339 25.10 -5.92 5.82
C ALA A 339 24.02 -5.86 4.74
N THR A 340 22.76 -6.07 5.14
CA THR A 340 21.59 -5.96 4.28
C THR A 340 20.45 -5.23 5.01
N LEU A 341 19.43 -4.82 4.26
CA LEU A 341 18.12 -4.48 4.82
C LEU A 341 17.32 -5.77 5.09
N MET A 342 16.18 -5.63 5.76
CA MET A 342 15.27 -6.75 6.06
C MET A 342 14.70 -7.43 4.82
N ASP A 343 14.55 -6.70 3.71
CA ASP A 343 14.12 -7.23 2.41
C ASP A 343 15.26 -7.90 1.60
N GLY A 344 16.47 -7.94 2.16
CA GLY A 344 17.65 -8.51 1.52
C GLY A 344 18.44 -7.54 0.63
N THR A 345 18.03 -6.27 0.53
CA THR A 345 18.79 -5.25 -0.20
C THR A 345 20.19 -5.13 0.39
N TYR A 346 21.21 -5.30 -0.46
CA TYR A 346 22.62 -5.27 -0.05
C TYR A 346 23.08 -3.85 0.29
N ILE A 347 23.77 -3.70 1.42
CA ILE A 347 24.36 -2.43 1.86
C ILE A 347 25.89 -2.48 1.70
N GLY A 348 26.53 -3.53 2.22
CA GLY A 348 27.99 -3.60 2.20
C GLY A 348 28.57 -4.82 2.91
N SER A 349 29.82 -5.16 2.59
CA SER A 349 30.55 -6.25 3.25
C SER A 349 32.04 -5.98 3.31
N THR A 350 32.65 -6.30 4.46
CA THR A 350 34.11 -6.36 4.64
C THR A 350 34.83 -7.24 3.62
N GLN A 351 34.17 -8.29 3.09
CA GLN A 351 34.78 -9.19 2.11
C GLN A 351 35.07 -8.47 0.79
N THR A 352 34.22 -7.52 0.40
CA THR A 352 34.42 -6.68 -0.80
C THR A 352 35.65 -5.78 -0.64
N PHE A 353 35.98 -5.37 0.58
CA PHE A 353 37.13 -4.52 0.87
C PHE A 353 38.43 -5.31 1.11
N GLY A 354 38.36 -6.64 1.20
CA GLY A 354 39.52 -7.52 1.39
C GLY A 354 40.23 -7.38 2.75
N LYS A 355 39.59 -6.74 3.74
CA LYS A 355 40.14 -6.53 5.08
C LYS A 355 39.06 -6.68 6.15
N THR A 356 39.46 -6.98 7.38
CA THR A 356 38.57 -6.94 8.54
C THR A 356 38.17 -5.51 8.86
N TYR A 357 37.05 -5.38 9.58
CA TYR A 357 36.72 -4.14 10.27
C TYR A 357 37.24 -4.26 11.70
N ASP A 358 38.03 -3.27 12.11
CA ASP A 358 38.85 -3.31 13.31
C ASP A 358 38.38 -2.20 14.25
N VAL A 359 37.92 -2.55 15.45
CA VAL A 359 37.33 -1.60 16.39
C VAL A 359 37.69 -1.90 17.83
N VAL A 360 37.74 -0.86 18.65
CA VAL A 360 37.81 -0.96 20.11
C VAL A 360 36.39 -0.87 20.66
N LEU A 361 35.92 -1.93 21.31
CA LEU A 361 34.58 -1.97 21.90
C LEU A 361 34.48 -0.91 23.00
N GLY A 362 33.43 -0.09 23.02
CA GLY A 362 33.28 1.03 23.95
C GLY A 362 33.76 2.37 23.40
N ALA A 363 34.50 2.40 22.29
CA ALA A 363 35.09 3.64 21.76
C ALA A 363 34.14 4.43 20.83
N GLY A 364 32.91 3.95 20.57
CA GLY A 364 31.94 4.64 19.70
C GLY A 364 32.36 4.69 18.23
N GLN A 365 33.15 3.73 17.77
CA GLN A 365 33.65 3.65 16.39
C GLN A 365 32.64 3.05 15.40
N VAL A 366 31.57 2.41 15.90
CA VAL A 366 30.49 1.81 15.13
C VAL A 366 29.14 2.23 15.70
N VAL A 367 28.06 1.96 14.96
CA VAL A 367 26.70 2.19 15.47
C VAL A 367 26.45 1.40 16.76
N ILE A 368 25.68 1.99 17.68
CA ILE A 368 25.47 1.47 19.04
C ILE A 368 25.02 0.01 19.03
N GLY A 369 24.10 -0.35 18.13
CA GLY A 369 23.59 -1.71 18.03
C GLY A 369 24.63 -2.73 17.55
N MET A 370 25.58 -2.30 16.72
CA MET A 370 26.69 -3.15 16.30
C MET A 370 27.63 -3.43 17.47
N GLU A 371 27.94 -2.40 18.26
CA GLU A 371 28.76 -2.54 19.46
C GLU A 371 28.10 -3.50 20.47
N GLN A 372 26.80 -3.33 20.73
CA GLN A 372 26.01 -4.24 21.57
C GLN A 372 26.04 -5.68 21.03
N GLY A 373 25.93 -5.85 19.71
CA GLY A 373 25.96 -7.15 19.06
C GLY A 373 27.32 -7.86 19.10
N LEU A 374 28.43 -7.12 19.14
CA LEU A 374 29.79 -7.65 19.23
C LEU A 374 30.18 -8.02 20.68
N ILE A 375 29.65 -7.31 21.69
CA ILE A 375 29.93 -7.61 23.09
C ILE A 375 29.52 -9.06 23.41
N GLY A 376 30.41 -9.78 24.09
CA GLY A 376 30.24 -11.17 24.46
C GLY A 376 30.48 -12.17 23.34
N MET A 377 30.96 -11.74 22.15
CA MET A 377 31.36 -12.67 21.08
C MET A 377 32.68 -13.38 21.40
N CYS A 378 32.80 -14.63 20.98
CA CYS A 378 34.04 -15.38 20.92
C CYS A 378 34.65 -15.39 19.52
N VAL A 379 35.98 -15.52 19.42
CA VAL A 379 36.66 -15.69 18.13
C VAL A 379 36.11 -16.90 17.38
N GLY A 380 35.72 -16.71 16.12
CA GLY A 380 35.07 -17.70 15.28
C GLY A 380 33.53 -17.77 15.42
N GLU A 381 32.94 -17.08 16.40
CA GLU A 381 31.48 -16.99 16.55
C GLU A 381 30.84 -16.23 15.39
N LYS A 382 29.71 -16.75 14.92
CA LYS A 382 28.88 -16.09 13.93
C LYS A 382 27.63 -15.57 14.61
N ARG A 383 27.27 -14.30 14.35
CA ARG A 383 26.01 -13.72 14.80
C ARG A 383 25.25 -13.11 13.64
N ARG A 384 23.94 -13.21 13.68
CA ARG A 384 23.03 -12.38 12.90
C ARG A 384 22.42 -11.35 13.85
N LEU A 385 22.63 -10.08 13.54
CA LEU A 385 22.18 -8.94 14.32
C LEU A 385 21.07 -8.23 13.55
N VAL A 386 19.92 -8.00 14.19
CA VAL A 386 18.86 -7.13 13.67
C VAL A 386 18.87 -5.86 14.51
N ILE A 387 19.27 -4.75 13.90
CA ILE A 387 19.53 -3.48 14.59
C ILE A 387 18.43 -2.48 14.20
N PRO A 388 17.57 -2.06 15.15
CA PRO A 388 16.58 -1.02 14.88
C PRO A 388 17.26 0.33 14.65
N PRO A 389 16.62 1.26 13.92
CA PRO A 389 17.28 2.48 13.45
C PRO A 389 17.76 3.39 14.59
N HIS A 390 17.09 3.44 15.74
CA HIS A 390 17.53 4.26 16.88
C HIS A 390 18.83 3.76 17.53
N LEU A 391 19.26 2.53 17.23
CA LEU A 391 20.58 1.98 17.56
C LEU A 391 21.52 1.91 16.35
N GLY A 392 21.05 2.35 15.18
CA GLY A 392 21.75 2.38 13.89
C GLY A 392 21.96 3.81 13.38
N TYR A 393 21.49 4.08 12.15
CA TYR A 393 21.61 5.39 11.48
C TYR A 393 20.41 6.34 11.71
N GLY A 394 19.46 5.96 12.55
CA GLY A 394 18.30 6.77 12.93
C GLY A 394 17.33 7.09 11.79
N GLU A 395 16.47 8.09 12.02
CA GLU A 395 15.47 8.54 11.04
C GLU A 395 16.09 9.17 9.79
N ARG A 396 17.33 9.65 9.88
CA ARG A 396 18.00 10.28 8.73
C ARG A 396 18.58 9.25 7.76
N GLY A 397 19.00 8.09 8.26
CA GLY A 397 19.74 7.12 7.45
C GLY A 397 21.08 7.67 6.96
N VAL A 398 21.56 7.12 5.85
CA VAL A 398 22.76 7.52 5.10
C VAL A 398 22.37 7.71 3.64
N ASP A 399 22.58 8.91 3.11
CA ASP A 399 22.16 9.25 1.76
C ASP A 399 22.75 8.28 0.71
N GLY A 400 21.90 7.76 -0.16
CA GLY A 400 22.27 6.79 -1.20
C GLY A 400 22.60 5.37 -0.73
N GLU A 401 22.70 5.11 0.58
CA GLU A 401 23.12 3.80 1.11
C GLU A 401 22.09 3.16 2.05
N VAL A 402 21.65 3.89 3.07
CA VAL A 402 20.73 3.40 4.10
C VAL A 402 19.53 4.33 4.17
N PRO A 403 18.33 3.88 3.81
CA PRO A 403 17.17 4.75 3.94
C PRO A 403 16.89 5.10 5.40
N GLY A 404 16.27 6.27 5.63
CA GLY A 404 15.84 6.70 6.96
C GLY A 404 14.97 5.65 7.65
N SER A 405 15.14 5.52 8.97
CA SER A 405 14.35 4.62 9.81
C SER A 405 14.45 3.13 9.42
N ALA A 406 15.50 2.74 8.70
CA ALA A 406 15.73 1.36 8.30
C ALA A 406 16.13 0.44 9.45
N VAL A 407 15.58 -0.78 9.46
CA VAL A 407 16.10 -1.87 10.26
C VAL A 407 17.24 -2.55 9.50
N LEU A 408 18.40 -2.65 10.15
CA LEU A 408 19.62 -3.20 9.54
C LEU A 408 19.81 -4.66 9.95
N VAL A 409 20.29 -5.47 9.02
CA VAL A 409 20.67 -6.86 9.27
C VAL A 409 22.17 -7.01 9.04
N PHE A 410 22.90 -7.47 10.05
CA PHE A 410 24.32 -7.78 9.95
C PHE A 410 24.58 -9.24 10.24
N ASP A 411 25.15 -9.97 9.28
CA ASP A 411 25.78 -11.26 9.51
C ASP A 411 27.26 -11.03 9.81
N VAL A 412 27.67 -11.28 11.05
CA VAL A 412 28.99 -10.96 11.59
C VAL A 412 29.75 -12.21 11.98
N VAL A 413 31.06 -12.22 11.75
CA VAL A 413 31.98 -13.26 12.18
C VAL A 413 33.15 -12.61 12.86
N LEU A 414 33.36 -12.91 14.14
CA LEU A 414 34.52 -12.41 14.88
C LEU A 414 35.77 -13.20 14.46
N VAL A 415 36.79 -12.50 13.98
CA VAL A 415 38.01 -13.09 13.41
C VAL A 415 39.14 -13.11 14.43
N ASP A 416 39.30 -12.01 15.17
CA ASP A 416 40.39 -11.84 16.12
C ASP A 416 39.91 -10.98 17.31
N LEU A 417 40.50 -11.24 18.47
CA LEU A 417 40.20 -10.56 19.73
C LEU A 417 41.49 -10.36 20.49
N GLU A 418 41.82 -9.10 20.72
CA GLU A 418 42.91 -8.67 21.57
C GLU A 418 42.36 -7.97 22.80
N GLU A 419 42.70 -8.47 23.99
CA GLU A 419 42.16 -7.95 25.26
C GLU A 419 42.55 -6.49 25.46
N GLY A 420 41.59 -5.65 25.88
CA GLY A 420 41.84 -4.24 26.16
C GLY A 420 42.78 -3.99 27.35
N LEU A 421 43.11 -2.72 27.57
CA LEU A 421 43.68 -2.27 28.84
C LEU A 421 42.55 -1.97 29.84
N PRO A 422 42.87 -1.90 31.16
CA PRO A 422 41.92 -1.43 32.15
C PRO A 422 41.34 -0.05 31.80
N GLU A 423 40.09 0.20 32.22
CA GLU A 423 39.38 1.43 31.89
C GLU A 423 40.18 2.68 32.32
N GLY A 424 40.33 3.62 31.39
CA GLY A 424 41.10 4.86 31.59
C GLY A 424 42.60 4.77 31.28
N TYR A 425 43.13 3.58 30.97
CA TYR A 425 44.55 3.41 30.65
C TYR A 425 44.80 3.30 29.14
N MET A 426 45.76 4.08 28.65
CA MET A 426 46.28 4.00 27.28
C MET A 426 47.61 3.22 27.19
N PHE A 427 48.23 2.97 28.35
CA PHE A 427 49.44 2.18 28.52
C PHE A 427 49.45 1.55 29.91
N VAL A 428 49.95 0.31 30.02
CA VAL A 428 50.18 -0.37 31.31
C VAL A 428 51.55 -1.03 31.33
N TRP A 429 52.12 -1.13 32.53
CA TRP A 429 53.31 -1.93 32.79
C TRP A 429 52.90 -3.38 33.11
N ASN A 430 53.59 -4.34 32.50
CA ASN A 430 53.45 -5.77 32.78
C ASN A 430 54.48 -6.28 33.82
N SER A 431 55.49 -5.47 34.13
CA SER A 431 56.55 -5.75 35.10
C SER A 431 56.80 -4.54 35.99
N ASP A 432 57.54 -4.72 37.08
CA ASP A 432 57.94 -3.63 37.96
C ASP A 432 58.65 -2.52 37.18
N VAL A 433 58.25 -1.27 37.45
CA VAL A 433 58.85 -0.07 36.86
C VAL A 433 60.23 0.14 37.48
N SER A 434 61.25 0.40 36.66
CA SER A 434 62.59 0.68 37.17
C SER A 434 62.59 1.90 38.10
N PRO A 435 63.25 1.84 39.26
CA PRO A 435 63.36 3.00 40.15
C PRO A 435 64.20 4.13 39.53
N ASN A 436 64.98 3.85 38.48
CA ASN A 436 65.81 4.81 37.77
C ASN A 436 65.24 5.15 36.37
N LEU A 437 63.92 5.08 36.21
CA LEU A 437 63.23 5.24 34.93
C LEU A 437 63.68 6.49 34.15
N PHE A 438 63.83 7.64 34.83
CA PHE A 438 64.31 8.88 34.21
C PHE A 438 65.72 8.72 33.61
N SER A 439 66.66 8.19 34.38
CA SER A 439 68.04 7.96 33.93
C SER A 439 68.18 6.91 32.84
N GLU A 440 67.21 6.00 32.70
CA GLU A 440 67.16 5.04 31.60
C GLU A 440 66.59 5.64 30.31
N MET A 441 65.73 6.66 30.43
CA MET A 441 65.14 7.40 29.30
C MET A 441 66.08 8.47 28.75
N ASP A 442 66.75 9.23 29.63
CA ASP A 442 67.77 10.24 29.28
C ASP A 442 69.05 9.53 28.77
N LYS A 443 69.07 9.22 27.46
CA LYS A 443 70.17 8.48 26.83
C LYS A 443 71.38 9.37 26.61
N ASN A 444 71.14 10.64 26.32
CA ASN A 444 72.19 11.60 26.00
C ASN A 444 72.85 12.22 27.26
N LYS A 445 72.24 12.03 28.44
CA LYS A 445 72.65 12.49 29.77
C LYS A 445 72.67 14.01 29.92
N ASP A 446 71.73 14.71 29.29
CA ASP A 446 71.57 16.17 29.40
C ASP A 446 70.57 16.58 30.50
N ALA A 447 70.05 15.61 31.26
CA ALA A 447 69.04 15.79 32.31
C ALA A 447 67.68 16.27 31.78
N GLN A 448 67.40 16.07 30.50
CA GLN A 448 66.14 16.36 29.83
C GLN A 448 65.74 15.12 29.03
N VAL A 449 64.46 14.81 28.99
CA VAL A 449 63.94 13.75 28.11
C VAL A 449 63.12 14.40 27.02
N ASP A 450 63.59 14.31 25.79
CA ASP A 450 62.84 14.79 24.63
C ASP A 450 61.79 13.77 24.15
N THR A 451 60.93 14.21 23.22
CA THR A 451 59.88 13.37 22.62
C THR A 451 60.42 12.08 21.97
N THR A 452 61.63 12.11 21.43
CA THR A 452 62.27 10.97 20.75
C THR A 452 62.77 9.96 21.77
N GLU A 453 63.47 10.43 22.81
CA GLU A 453 63.96 9.60 23.91
C GLU A 453 62.80 8.92 24.66
N PHE A 454 61.74 9.67 24.94
CA PHE A 454 60.52 9.14 25.53
C PHE A 454 59.87 8.07 24.65
N SER A 455 59.70 8.37 23.36
CA SER A 455 59.05 7.45 22.42
C SER A 455 59.84 6.17 22.21
N ASP A 456 61.15 6.29 22.02
CA ASP A 456 62.05 5.16 21.86
C ASP A 456 62.03 4.24 23.09
N TYR A 457 62.03 4.84 24.30
CA TYR A 457 61.97 4.06 25.53
C TYR A 457 60.64 3.31 25.65
N ILE A 458 59.50 3.98 25.51
CA ILE A 458 58.18 3.32 25.63
C ILE A 458 58.02 2.22 24.58
N LEU A 459 58.41 2.46 23.32
CA LEU A 459 58.38 1.43 22.27
C LEU A 459 59.31 0.26 22.60
N GLN A 460 60.47 0.51 23.19
CA GLN A 460 61.38 -0.53 23.64
C GLN A 460 60.75 -1.38 24.76
N GLN A 461 60.09 -0.76 25.74
CA GLN A 461 59.41 -1.50 26.82
C GLN A 461 58.26 -2.36 26.31
N VAL A 462 57.51 -1.86 25.32
CA VAL A 462 56.47 -2.64 24.62
C VAL A 462 57.08 -3.81 23.87
N LYS A 463 58.18 -3.60 23.15
CA LYS A 463 58.89 -4.64 22.40
C LYS A 463 59.48 -5.73 23.31
N GLU A 464 59.94 -5.36 24.50
CA GLU A 464 60.46 -6.27 25.53
C GLU A 464 59.34 -6.97 26.32
N GLY A 465 58.06 -6.64 26.07
CA GLY A 465 56.90 -7.21 26.77
C GLY A 465 56.69 -6.67 28.19
N LYS A 466 57.51 -5.70 28.61
CA LYS A 466 57.46 -5.04 29.93
C LYS A 466 56.37 -3.99 30.03
N GLY A 467 55.90 -3.47 28.90
CA GLY A 467 54.76 -2.57 28.80
C GLY A 467 53.81 -2.99 27.69
N ARG A 468 52.60 -2.43 27.71
CA ARG A 468 51.58 -2.67 26.68
C ARG A 468 50.80 -1.39 26.41
N LEU A 469 50.70 -1.03 25.14
CA LEU A 469 49.87 0.08 24.66
C LEU A 469 48.44 -0.39 24.39
N ALA A 470 47.47 0.53 24.46
CA ALA A 470 46.09 0.23 24.13
C ALA A 470 45.98 -0.23 22.66
N PRO A 471 45.44 -1.44 22.41
CA PRO A 471 45.32 -1.94 21.05
C PRO A 471 44.27 -1.16 20.26
N GLY A 472 44.42 -1.13 18.93
CA GLY A 472 43.50 -0.43 18.03
C GLY A 472 43.66 1.08 17.92
N PHE A 473 44.62 1.66 18.64
CA PHE A 473 44.99 3.08 18.55
C PHE A 473 46.38 3.25 17.92
N ASP A 474 46.62 4.41 17.33
CA ASP A 474 47.93 4.79 16.79
C ASP A 474 48.98 4.87 17.92
N PRO A 475 49.99 3.98 17.95
CA PRO A 475 50.99 3.94 19.02
C PRO A 475 51.70 5.29 19.21
N GLN A 476 52.04 5.97 18.12
CA GLN A 476 52.74 7.25 18.16
C GLN A 476 51.86 8.31 18.82
N ARG A 477 50.56 8.32 18.52
CA ARG A 477 49.62 9.26 19.13
C ARG A 477 49.40 8.98 20.62
N ILE A 478 49.36 7.71 21.02
CA ILE A 478 49.29 7.35 22.45
C ILE A 478 50.52 7.90 23.17
N ILE A 479 51.71 7.60 22.65
CA ILE A 479 52.98 7.98 23.24
C ILE A 479 53.11 9.52 23.28
N GLN A 480 52.72 10.22 22.23
CA GLN A 480 52.69 11.68 22.23
C GLN A 480 51.75 12.24 23.31
N ASN A 481 50.54 11.70 23.43
CA ASN A 481 49.63 12.12 24.50
C ASN A 481 50.20 11.79 25.90
N MET A 482 50.94 10.70 26.05
CA MET A 482 51.64 10.39 27.30
C MET A 482 52.73 11.41 27.58
N TYR A 483 53.53 11.76 26.58
CA TYR A 483 54.56 12.79 26.66
C TYR A 483 53.97 14.15 27.05
N ASP A 484 52.97 14.63 26.31
CA ASP A 484 52.31 15.92 26.53
C ASP A 484 51.65 16.03 27.92
N ASN A 485 51.27 14.90 28.52
CA ASN A 485 50.74 14.87 29.88
C ASN A 485 51.84 14.90 30.95
N GLN A 486 53.05 14.43 30.62
CA GLN A 486 54.21 14.46 31.51
C GLN A 486 55.01 15.77 31.39
N ASP A 487 55.07 16.37 30.20
CA ASP A 487 55.56 17.73 29.94
C ASP A 487 54.54 18.76 30.47
N ARG A 488 54.62 19.08 31.76
CA ARG A 488 53.61 19.88 32.46
C ARG A 488 53.72 21.34 32.11
N ASN A 489 54.94 21.82 31.87
CA ASN A 489 55.23 23.21 31.58
C ASN A 489 55.11 23.52 30.06
N LYS A 490 55.00 22.50 29.21
CA LYS A 490 54.86 22.55 27.74
C LYS A 490 56.06 23.21 27.06
N ASP A 491 57.26 23.03 27.61
CA ASP A 491 58.49 23.54 27.03
C ASP A 491 59.12 22.56 26.02
N GLY A 492 58.52 21.38 25.87
CA GLY A 492 58.96 20.35 24.94
C GLY A 492 60.06 19.46 25.48
N GLN A 493 60.33 19.47 26.80
CA GLN A 493 61.32 18.64 27.47
C GLN A 493 60.79 18.16 28.83
N ILE A 494 60.96 16.88 29.16
CA ILE A 494 60.57 16.37 30.47
C ILE A 494 61.79 16.35 31.39
N THR A 495 61.71 17.03 32.52
CA THR A 495 62.76 17.04 33.55
C THR A 495 62.48 16.03 34.68
N GLU A 496 63.50 15.72 35.50
CA GLU A 496 63.37 14.78 36.62
C GLU A 496 62.29 15.22 37.65
N ASP A 497 62.08 16.52 37.79
CA ASP A 497 61.05 17.07 38.66
C ASP A 497 59.63 16.84 38.11
N GLU A 498 59.43 16.97 36.79
CA GLU A 498 58.13 16.70 36.15
C GLU A 498 57.76 15.21 36.14
N PHE A 499 58.78 14.35 36.21
CA PHE A 499 58.64 12.90 36.26
C PHE A 499 58.08 12.37 37.60
N LYS A 500 58.11 13.19 38.67
CA LYS A 500 57.55 12.84 39.98
C LYS A 500 56.03 12.89 39.95
N LEU A 501 55.35 12.08 40.76
CA LEU A 501 53.90 12.13 40.86
C LEU A 501 53.45 13.51 41.34
N LYS A 502 52.38 14.04 40.73
CA LYS A 502 51.79 15.35 41.07
C LYS A 502 51.39 15.50 42.55
N ALA A 503 51.26 14.39 43.27
CA ALA A 503 50.95 14.35 44.70
C ALA A 503 52.19 14.51 45.62
N ASP A 504 53.39 14.30 45.07
CA ASP A 504 54.66 14.37 45.79
C ASP A 504 55.34 15.74 45.64
N GLU A 505 54.77 16.64 44.82
CA GLU A 505 55.15 18.05 44.77
C GLU A 505 54.57 18.78 45.98
N ALA A 506 55.44 19.38 46.80
CA ALA A 506 55.01 20.25 47.88
C ALA A 506 54.18 21.40 47.29
N ALA A 507 52.95 21.57 47.76
CA ALA A 507 52.10 22.70 47.39
C ALA A 507 52.85 24.00 47.67
N SER A 508 53.32 24.70 46.63
CA SER A 508 53.73 26.08 46.78
C SER A 508 52.47 26.89 47.05
N HIS A 509 52.23 27.15 48.34
CA HIS A 509 51.36 28.22 48.80
C HIS A 509 51.95 29.53 48.26
N ASP A 510 51.37 30.05 47.17
CA ASP A 510 51.59 31.44 46.79
C ASP A 510 50.74 32.31 47.73
N GLU A 511 51.33 32.72 48.86
CA GLU A 511 51.01 34.01 49.45
C GLU A 511 51.70 35.09 48.62
N LEU A 512 50.93 35.80 47.79
CA LEU A 512 50.96 37.27 47.62
C LEU A 512 49.87 37.77 46.66
#